data_AF-A0A8T0QC41-F1
#
_entry.id   AF-A0A8T0QC41-F1
#
_cell.length_a   1.000
_cell.length_b   1.000
_cell.length_c   1.000
_cell.angle_alpha   90.00
_cell.angle_beta   90.00
_cell.angle_gamma   90.00
#
_symmetry.space_group_name_H-M   'P 1'
#
loop_
_entity.id
_entity.type
_entity.pdbx_description
1 polymer ?
#
loop_
_entity_poly.entity_id
_entity_poly.type
_entity_poly.pdbx_seq_one_letter_code
_entity_poly.pdbx_strand_id
1 'polypeptide(L)'
;MNIADWPKCGGAKGRLRFEIKLKHGANAGSALKLIQPIKDKFSGVAYADLFQLASATAIQDAGGPKIPMIYGRVDVTAPGQCPPEGRLPGQGIKCDCSYNASTVCHITKL
;
A
#
# COMPACT_ATOMS: atom_id res chain seq x y z
N MET A 1 21.68 9.40 0.10
CA MET A 1 20.48 8.72 0.64
C MET A 1 20.86 7.32 1.03
N ASN A 2 20.80 6.96 2.31
CA ASN A 2 21.09 5.60 2.77
C ASN A 2 19.80 4.79 2.67
N ILE A 3 19.51 4.24 1.49
CA ILE A 3 18.36 3.36 1.28
C ILE A 3 18.71 1.98 1.83
N ALA A 4 17.93 1.50 2.79
CA ALA A 4 18.13 0.17 3.33
C ALA A 4 17.92 -0.90 2.23
N ASP A 5 18.61 -2.04 2.35
CA ASP A 5 18.48 -3.11 1.37
C ASP A 5 17.08 -3.71 1.30
N TRP A 6 16.78 -4.39 0.19
CA TRP A 6 15.60 -5.21 0.10
C TRP A 6 15.66 -6.35 1.14
N PRO A 7 14.57 -6.65 1.89
CA PRO A 7 13.23 -6.06 1.83
C PRO A 7 13.01 -4.87 2.80
N LYS A 8 14.01 -4.48 3.61
CA LYS A 8 13.91 -3.57 4.77
C LYS A 8 13.52 -2.12 4.44
N CYS A 9 13.81 -1.65 3.22
CA CYS A 9 13.40 -0.31 2.75
C CYS A 9 11.89 -0.02 2.72
N GLY A 10 11.02 -0.98 3.05
CA GLY A 10 9.57 -0.76 2.99
C GLY A 10 9.01 -0.93 1.58
N GLY A 11 7.87 -0.30 1.28
CA GLY A 11 7.18 -0.39 -0.02
C GLY A 11 6.26 -1.61 -0.22
N ALA A 12 5.68 -1.68 -1.43
CA ALA A 12 4.73 -2.71 -1.86
C ALA A 12 5.42 -4.06 -2.09
N LYS A 13 5.52 -4.87 -1.03
CA LYS A 13 6.19 -6.20 -1.05
C LYS A 13 5.32 -7.31 -0.46
N GLY A 14 3.99 -7.15 -0.51
CA GLY A 14 3.04 -8.18 -0.05
C GLY A 14 2.96 -8.40 1.47
N ARG A 15 3.57 -7.54 2.29
CA ARG A 15 3.62 -7.68 3.76
C ARG A 15 2.30 -7.54 4.49
N LEU A 16 1.35 -6.81 3.89
CA LEU A 16 0.03 -6.55 4.49
C LEU A 16 -0.80 -7.83 4.68
N ARG A 17 -0.36 -8.98 4.16
CA ARG A 17 -0.98 -10.28 4.41
C ARG A 17 -0.63 -10.91 5.76
N PHE A 18 0.46 -10.48 6.39
CA PHE A 18 0.91 -11.04 7.65
C PHE A 18 0.20 -10.40 8.84
N GLU A 19 -0.21 -11.23 9.79
CA GLU A 19 -0.98 -10.83 10.96
C GLU A 19 -0.32 -9.70 11.77
N ILE A 20 1.01 -9.77 11.95
CA ILE A 20 1.79 -8.73 12.63
C ILE A 20 1.55 -7.36 12.00
N LYS A 21 1.52 -7.28 10.66
CA LYS A 21 1.30 -6.03 9.94
C LYS A 21 -0.17 -5.62 9.94
N LEU A 22 -1.09 -6.58 9.83
CA LEU A 22 -2.54 -6.35 9.86
C LEU A 22 -3.01 -5.76 11.20
N LYS A 23 -2.35 -6.14 12.30
CA LYS A 23 -2.66 -5.67 13.65
C LYS A 23 -2.21 -4.24 13.95
N HIS A 24 -1.41 -3.62 13.07
CA HIS A 24 -1.04 -2.21 13.24
C HIS A 24 -2.30 -1.34 13.12
N GLY A 25 -2.46 -0.35 14.00
CA GLY A 25 -3.68 0.47 14.10
C GLY A 25 -4.02 1.21 12.80
N ALA A 26 -2.99 1.65 12.05
CA ALA A 26 -3.17 2.28 10.75
C ALA A 26 -3.69 1.34 9.64
N ASN A 27 -3.70 0.02 9.86
CA ASN A 27 -4.20 -0.98 8.92
C ASN A 27 -5.56 -1.57 9.34
N ALA A 28 -6.22 -0.98 10.35
CA ALA A 28 -7.58 -1.33 10.72
C ALA A 28 -8.50 -1.21 9.50
N GLY A 29 -9.28 -2.26 9.21
CA GLY A 29 -10.18 -2.30 8.04
C GLY A 29 -9.54 -2.75 6.72
N SER A 30 -8.33 -3.35 6.75
CA SER A 30 -7.69 -3.92 5.56
C SER A 30 -8.61 -4.84 4.74
N ALA A 31 -8.62 -4.65 3.42
CA ALA A 31 -9.43 -5.39 2.46
C ALA A 31 -8.88 -6.79 2.10
N LEU A 32 -7.93 -7.33 2.87
CA LEU A 32 -7.27 -8.60 2.56
C LEU A 32 -8.26 -9.76 2.32
N LYS A 33 -9.34 -9.84 3.11
CA LYS A 33 -10.38 -10.87 2.96
C LYS A 33 -11.08 -10.81 1.60
N LEU A 34 -11.22 -9.64 1.00
CA LEU A 34 -11.81 -9.46 -0.33
C LEU A 34 -10.86 -9.89 -1.44
N ILE A 35 -9.55 -9.79 -1.19
CA ILE A 35 -8.51 -10.16 -2.15
C ILE A 35 -8.25 -11.66 -2.16
N GLN A 36 -8.49 -12.36 -1.05
CA GLN A 36 -8.20 -13.78 -0.90
C GLN A 36 -8.80 -14.67 -2.02
N PRO A 37 -10.09 -14.54 -2.39
CA PRO A 37 -10.67 -15.39 -3.45
C PRO A 37 -10.02 -15.18 -4.82
N ILE A 38 -9.52 -13.97 -5.10
CA ILE A 38 -8.80 -13.66 -6.34
C ILE A 38 -7.41 -14.29 -6.30
N LYS A 39 -6.73 -14.18 -5.15
CA LYS A 39 -5.43 -14.79 -4.95
C LYS A 39 -5.47 -16.32 -5.11
N ASP A 40 -6.51 -16.95 -4.59
CA ASP A 40 -6.68 -18.40 -4.65
C ASP A 40 -6.89 -18.88 -6.10
N LYS A 41 -7.62 -18.09 -6.90
CA LYS A 41 -7.78 -18.33 -8.36
C LYS A 41 -6.49 -18.10 -9.14
N PHE A 42 -5.66 -17.14 -8.73
CA PHE A 42 -4.44 -16.73 -9.41
C PHE A 42 -3.22 -16.89 -8.51
N SER A 43 -2.93 -18.14 -8.13
CA SER A 43 -1.86 -18.48 -7.19
C SER A 43 -0.45 -18.07 -7.64
N GLY A 44 -0.22 -17.90 -8.95
CA GLY A 44 1.06 -17.40 -9.51
C GLY A 44 1.30 -15.90 -9.36
N VAL A 45 0.29 -15.09 -9.04
CA VAL A 45 0.44 -13.63 -8.90
C VAL A 45 0.86 -13.27 -7.48
N ALA A 46 1.92 -12.50 -7.31
CA ALA A 46 2.36 -12.05 -5.98
C ALA A 46 1.26 -11.21 -5.29
N TYR A 47 1.10 -11.35 -3.97
CA TYR A 47 0.24 -10.46 -3.18
C TYR A 47 0.62 -8.99 -3.38
N ALA A 48 1.92 -8.71 -3.49
CA ALA A 48 2.44 -7.38 -3.77
C ALA A 48 1.83 -6.76 -5.03
N ASP A 49 1.76 -7.51 -6.13
CA ASP A 49 1.15 -7.04 -7.38
C ASP A 49 -0.36 -7.02 -7.28
N LEU A 50 -0.96 -8.03 -6.65
CA LEU A 50 -2.41 -8.12 -6.51
C LEU A 50 -3.00 -6.93 -5.74
N PHE A 51 -2.33 -6.48 -4.67
CA PHE A 51 -2.74 -5.29 -3.93
C PHE A 51 -2.67 -4.02 -4.78
N GLN A 52 -1.63 -3.88 -5.60
CA GLN A 52 -1.44 -2.69 -6.43
C GLN A 52 -2.37 -2.69 -7.63
N LEU A 53 -2.62 -3.86 -8.23
CA LEU A 53 -3.63 -4.06 -9.26
C LEU A 53 -5.01 -3.69 -8.74
N ALA A 54 -5.43 -4.24 -7.60
CA ALA A 54 -6.73 -3.94 -7.00
C ALA A 54 -6.92 -2.43 -6.76
N SER A 55 -5.88 -1.75 -6.27
CA SER A 55 -5.91 -0.30 -6.08
C SER A 55 -6.05 0.48 -7.39
N ALA A 56 -5.31 0.10 -8.44
CA ALA A 56 -5.36 0.78 -9.73
C ALA A 56 -6.71 0.56 -10.42
N THR A 57 -7.24 -0.67 -10.36
CA THR A 57 -8.57 -1.01 -10.87
C THR A 57 -9.66 -0.23 -10.13
N ALA A 58 -9.61 -0.15 -8.80
CA ALA A 58 -10.60 0.61 -8.03
C ALA A 58 -10.63 2.10 -8.41
N ILE A 59 -9.46 2.71 -8.69
CA ILE A 59 -9.39 4.10 -9.16
C ILE A 59 -10.05 4.23 -10.54
N GLN A 60 -9.74 3.32 -11.46
CA GLN A 60 -10.30 3.34 -12.80
C GLN A 60 -11.83 3.13 -12.79
N ASP A 61 -12.32 2.17 -12.01
CA ASP A 61 -13.74 1.85 -11.89
C ASP A 61 -14.53 2.99 -11.21
N ALA A 62 -13.88 3.78 -10.35
CA ALA A 62 -14.44 4.99 -9.77
C ALA A 62 -14.45 6.19 -10.75
N GLY A 63 -14.11 5.99 -12.02
CA GLY A 63 -14.05 7.02 -13.06
C GLY A 63 -12.73 7.82 -13.07
N GLY A 64 -11.72 7.36 -12.33
CA GLY A 64 -10.39 7.94 -12.35
C GLY A 64 -9.58 7.59 -13.61
N PRO A 65 -8.36 8.13 -13.74
CA PRO A 65 -7.52 7.87 -14.90
C PRO A 65 -7.02 6.42 -14.92
N LYS A 66 -6.74 5.91 -16.12
CA LYS A 66 -6.03 4.64 -16.28
C LYS A 66 -4.59 4.80 -15.80
N ILE A 67 -4.21 4.07 -14.75
CA ILE A 67 -2.86 4.10 -14.21
C ILE A 67 -1.98 3.11 -15.01
N PRO A 68 -0.85 3.56 -15.60
CA PRO A 68 0.07 2.67 -16.32
C PRO A 68 0.87 1.82 -15.32
N MET A 69 0.30 0.69 -14.93
CA MET A 69 0.88 -0.22 -13.95
C MET A 69 2.00 -1.08 -14.54
N ILE A 70 3.07 -1.27 -13.75
CA ILE A 70 4.12 -2.26 -13.99
C ILE A 70 4.01 -3.34 -12.91
N TYR A 71 4.14 -4.60 -13.33
CA TYR A 71 4.05 -5.80 -12.48
C TYR A 71 5.39 -6.54 -12.44
N GLY A 72 5.45 -7.62 -11.66
CA GLY A 72 6.67 -8.38 -11.36
C GLY A 72 7.20 -8.13 -9.95
N ARG A 73 6.36 -7.61 -9.04
CA ARG A 73 6.77 -7.44 -7.64
C ARG A 73 6.93 -8.80 -6.99
N VAL A 74 7.94 -8.92 -6.14
CA VAL A 74 8.22 -10.14 -5.37
C VAL A 74 7.68 -9.99 -3.95
N ASP A 75 6.94 -10.99 -3.50
CA ASP A 75 6.49 -11.07 -2.11
C ASP A 75 7.67 -11.34 -1.17
N VAL A 76 7.68 -10.66 -0.02
CA VAL A 76 8.49 -11.13 1.11
C VAL A 76 7.99 -12.51 1.54
N THR A 77 8.84 -13.35 2.11
CA THR A 77 8.50 -14.74 2.47
C THR A 77 8.16 -14.93 3.94
N ALA A 78 8.66 -14.06 4.83
CA ALA A 78 8.54 -14.23 6.27
C ALA A 78 7.95 -13.02 7.01
N PRO A 79 7.17 -13.23 8.09
CA PRO A 79 6.65 -12.14 8.93
C PRO A 79 7.74 -11.25 9.53
N GLY A 80 8.92 -11.79 9.82
CA GLY A 80 10.07 -11.02 10.32
C GLY A 80 10.61 -9.97 9.32
N GLN A 81 10.15 -10.00 8.07
CA GLN A 81 10.48 -8.98 7.06
C GLN A 81 9.50 -7.80 7.08
N CYS A 82 8.51 -7.81 7.98
CA CYS A 82 7.62 -6.68 8.26
C CYS A 82 8.37 -5.57 9.01
N PRO A 83 8.32 -4.31 8.52
CA PRO A 83 8.86 -3.22 9.29
C PRO A 83 7.99 -2.94 10.51
N PRO A 84 8.57 -2.35 11.58
CA PRO A 84 7.84 -2.00 12.80
C PRO A 84 6.66 -1.05 12.52
N GLU A 85 5.76 -0.94 13.48
CA GLU A 85 4.67 0.03 13.46
C GLU A 85 5.20 1.47 13.47
N GLY A 86 4.35 2.44 13.13
CA GLY A 86 4.70 3.87 13.13
C GLY A 86 5.35 4.40 11.85
N ARG A 87 5.52 3.57 10.80
CA ARG A 87 5.97 4.04 9.47
C ARG A 87 4.85 4.65 8.61
N LEU A 88 3.59 4.46 9.00
CA LEU A 88 2.44 5.10 8.34
C LEU A 88 2.09 6.37 9.12
N PRO A 89 1.68 7.47 8.44
CA PRO A 89 1.18 8.65 9.13
C PRO A 89 -0.06 8.29 9.97
N GLY A 90 -0.20 8.90 11.14
CA GLY A 90 -1.38 8.71 11.98
C GLY A 90 -2.65 9.24 11.32
N GLN A 91 -3.81 8.71 11.74
CA GLN A 91 -5.11 9.28 11.37
C GLN A 91 -5.20 10.69 11.96
N GLY A 92 -5.03 11.73 11.14
CA GLY A 92 -5.06 13.11 11.63
C GLY A 92 -4.24 14.12 10.82
N ILE A 93 -3.42 13.69 9.85
CA ILE A 93 -2.83 14.63 8.89
C ILE A 93 -3.95 15.13 7.96
N LYS A 94 -4.54 16.26 8.32
CA LYS A 94 -5.46 16.99 7.45
C LYS A 94 -4.64 17.58 6.31
N CYS A 95 -4.99 17.27 5.05
CA CYS A 95 -4.70 18.24 3.99
C CYS A 95 -5.55 19.47 4.29
N ASP A 96 -4.94 20.65 4.37
CA ASP A 96 -5.68 21.86 4.00
C ASP A 96 -5.90 21.75 2.50
N CYS A 97 -7.04 21.18 2.14
CA CYS A 97 -7.50 21.13 0.77
C CYS A 97 -8.27 22.44 0.44
N SER A 98 -7.65 23.61 0.63
CA SER A 98 -8.07 24.86 -0.01
C SER A 98 -7.76 24.78 -1.49
N TYR A 99 -8.75 24.34 -2.25
CA TYR A 99 -8.69 24.21 -3.70
C TYR A 99 -8.49 25.59 -4.35
N ASN A 100 -7.26 25.93 -4.72
CA ASN A 100 -7.00 26.87 -5.81
C ASN A 100 -6.03 26.22 -6.80
N ALA A 101 -6.25 26.48 -8.09
CA ALA A 101 -5.78 25.67 -9.21
C ALA A 101 -4.26 25.75 -9.50
N SER A 102 -3.39 26.11 -8.53
CA SER A 102 -1.97 26.38 -8.84
C SER A 102 -0.95 26.16 -7.72
N THR A 103 -1.17 25.32 -6.70
CA THR A 103 -0.12 25.15 -5.67
C THR A 103 0.13 23.72 -5.20
N VAL A 104 1.39 23.32 -5.33
CA VAL A 104 2.01 22.12 -4.74
C VAL A 104 1.69 22.08 -3.25
N CYS A 105 1.25 20.92 -2.77
CA CYS A 105 0.90 20.69 -1.37
C CYS A 105 2.13 20.92 -0.47
N HIS A 106 2.19 22.08 0.19
CA HIS A 106 3.16 22.32 1.26
C HIS A 106 2.67 21.57 2.50
N ILE A 107 3.33 20.46 2.82
CA ILE A 107 3.15 19.78 4.11
C ILE A 107 3.86 20.63 5.16
N THR A 108 3.18 21.62 5.73
CA THR A 108 3.63 22.30 6.95
C THR A 108 3.30 21.39 8.14
N LYS A 109 4.35 20.90 8.81
CA LYS A 109 4.28 20.17 10.07
C LYS A 109 3.47 20.96 11.10
N LEU A 110 2.57 20.28 11.82
CA LEU A 110 2.24 20.61 13.21
C LEU A 110 3.23 19.90 14.13
#